data_AF-A0AA97EM77-F1
#
_entry.id   AF-A0AA97EM77-F1
#
_cell.length_a   1.000
_cell.length_b   1.000
_cell.length_c   1.000
_cell.angle_alpha   90.00
_cell.angle_beta   90.00
_cell.angle_gamma   90.00
#
_symmetry.space_group_name_H-M   'P 1'
#
loop_
_entity.id
_entity.type
_entity.pdbx_description
1 polymer ?
#
loop_
_entity_poly.entity_id
_entity_poly.type
_entity_poly.pdbx_seq_one_letter_code
_entity_poly.pdbx_strand_id
1 'polypeptide(L)'
;MKTIISLFKKETLWLLLTVTCFLGTTHGKAQINCTLVESYGNASKAEIIQDINNIVAGQVWDVGATNLKKLEIKEVKNISFKGCRVTLELKVKLKRKVRRNAKGTIIVSGTVYDAQFYGNKHIKIKNASVDKVRLSKTLRLGERFYKWVANKVFPSNHEFPI
;
A
#
# COMPACT_ATOMS: atom_id res chain seq x y z
N MET A 1 -78.00 32.97 -41.33
CA MET A 1 -78.08 32.93 -39.86
C MET A 1 -77.71 31.51 -39.43
N LYS A 2 -76.70 31.35 -38.55
CA LYS A 2 -76.21 30.12 -37.89
C LYS A 2 -75.50 29.06 -38.78
N THR A 3 -74.19 28.75 -38.62
CA THR A 3 -73.48 28.02 -37.50
C THR A 3 -73.75 26.51 -37.67
N ILE A 4 -72.82 25.52 -37.75
CA ILE A 4 -71.40 25.37 -37.34
C ILE A 4 -70.86 23.99 -37.83
N ILE A 5 -69.56 23.95 -38.15
CA ILE A 5 -68.50 22.92 -37.87
C ILE A 5 -68.70 21.43 -38.21
N SER A 6 -67.83 20.96 -39.11
CA SER A 6 -66.97 19.77 -38.97
C SER A 6 -65.74 20.06 -39.89
N LEU A 7 -64.49 19.65 -39.70
CA LEU A 7 -63.86 18.57 -38.97
C LEU A 7 -62.33 18.65 -39.27
N PHE A 8 -61.51 17.88 -38.54
CA PHE A 8 -60.09 17.54 -38.80
C PHE A 8 -59.01 18.62 -38.60
N LYS A 9 -57.81 18.35 -38.07
CA LYS A 9 -57.22 17.29 -37.24
C LYS A 9 -55.80 17.82 -36.97
N LYS A 10 -55.47 18.07 -35.71
CA LYS A 10 -54.28 18.82 -35.30
C LYS A 10 -53.11 17.85 -35.08
N GLU A 11 -52.07 18.02 -35.88
CA GLU A 11 -50.72 17.52 -35.62
C GLU A 11 -50.16 18.15 -34.35
N THR A 12 -49.42 17.38 -33.53
CA THR A 12 -48.30 17.79 -32.64
C THR A 12 -47.97 16.61 -31.71
N LEU A 13 -46.94 15.80 -31.98
CA LEU A 13 -45.51 16.02 -31.69
C LEU A 13 -45.21 16.06 -30.19
N TRP A 14 -44.98 14.89 -29.58
CA TRP A 14 -44.25 14.75 -28.31
C TRP A 14 -43.33 13.51 -28.38
N LEU A 15 -42.06 13.78 -28.68
CA LEU A 15 -40.93 12.89 -28.43
C LEU A 15 -40.77 12.74 -26.91
N LEU A 16 -41.10 11.57 -26.37
CA LEU A 16 -40.75 11.20 -24.99
C LEU A 16 -39.28 10.77 -24.94
N LEU A 17 -38.41 11.73 -24.62
CA LEU A 17 -37.02 11.48 -24.24
C LEU A 17 -37.00 10.98 -22.79
N THR A 18 -36.87 9.67 -22.60
CA THR A 18 -36.61 9.07 -21.29
C THR A 18 -35.15 9.30 -20.90
N VAL A 19 -34.89 10.41 -20.22
CA VAL A 19 -33.62 10.64 -19.52
C VAL A 19 -33.61 9.74 -18.29
N THR A 20 -33.05 8.54 -18.43
CA THR A 20 -32.67 7.71 -17.29
C THR A 20 -31.51 8.38 -16.57
N CYS A 21 -31.81 9.05 -15.47
CA CYS A 21 -30.82 9.46 -14.47
C CYS A 21 -30.08 8.20 -13.97
N PHE A 22 -28.95 7.88 -14.58
CA PHE A 22 -27.92 7.07 -13.95
C PHE A 22 -27.37 7.88 -12.76
N LEU A 23 -28.00 7.71 -11.59
CA LEU A 23 -27.40 8.02 -10.30
C LEU A 23 -26.19 7.09 -10.12
N GLY A 24 -25.06 7.51 -10.68
CA GLY A 24 -23.77 6.92 -10.39
C GLY A 24 -23.45 7.15 -8.92
N THR A 25 -23.73 6.16 -8.08
CA THR A 25 -23.26 6.10 -6.70
C THR A 25 -21.75 5.86 -6.73
N THR A 26 -20.97 6.93 -6.91
CA THR A 26 -19.54 6.88 -6.60
C THR A 26 -19.43 6.62 -5.10
N HIS A 27 -19.22 5.36 -4.73
CA HIS A 27 -18.83 4.96 -3.38
C HIS A 27 -17.48 5.61 -3.08
N GLY A 28 -17.51 6.84 -2.59
CA GLY A 28 -16.35 7.53 -2.07
C GLY A 28 -15.85 6.74 -0.87
N LYS A 29 -14.80 5.93 -1.07
CA LYS A 29 -14.03 5.40 0.06
C LYS A 29 -13.68 6.59 0.93
N ALA A 30 -14.03 6.52 2.22
CA ALA A 30 -13.73 7.57 3.19
C ALA A 30 -12.28 8.06 2.97
N GLN A 31 -12.14 9.35 2.72
CA GLN A 31 -10.85 9.93 2.39
C GLN A 31 -9.97 9.89 3.64
N ILE A 32 -8.87 9.14 3.57
CA ILE A 32 -7.94 8.98 4.69
C ILE A 32 -7.33 10.34 5.02
N ASN A 33 -7.36 10.72 6.29
CA ASN A 33 -6.68 11.92 6.75
C ASN A 33 -5.18 11.64 6.92
N CYS A 34 -4.39 11.99 5.90
CA CYS A 34 -2.95 11.76 5.88
C CYS A 34 -2.18 12.51 6.98
N THR A 35 -2.71 13.63 7.49
CA THR A 35 -2.11 14.37 8.60
C THR A 35 -2.23 13.58 9.91
N LEU A 36 -3.40 12.94 10.12
CA LEU A 36 -3.58 12.04 11.26
C LEU A 36 -2.70 10.79 11.14
N VAL A 37 -2.63 10.18 9.94
CA VAL A 37 -1.71 9.05 9.69
C VAL A 37 -0.27 9.42 10.03
N GLU A 38 0.19 10.60 9.62
CA GLU A 38 1.53 11.08 9.93
C GLU A 38 1.74 11.25 11.44
N SER A 39 0.81 11.92 12.13
CA SER A 39 0.91 12.16 13.57
C SER A 39 0.87 10.86 14.38
N TYR A 40 -0.16 10.03 14.18
CA TYR A 40 -0.33 8.77 14.92
C TYR A 40 0.72 7.74 14.53
N GLY A 41 0.99 7.54 13.24
CA GLY A 41 2.01 6.61 12.79
C GLY A 41 3.41 6.99 13.28
N ASN A 42 3.72 8.29 13.38
CA ASN A 42 4.98 8.74 13.95
C ASN A 42 5.03 8.66 15.49
N ALA A 43 3.89 8.73 16.18
CA ALA A 43 3.80 8.52 17.63
C ALA A 43 3.97 7.03 18.00
N SER A 44 3.36 6.13 17.23
CA SER A 44 3.34 4.69 17.51
C SER A 44 4.47 3.90 16.83
N LYS A 45 5.55 4.59 16.41
CA LYS A 45 6.68 3.97 15.68
C LYS A 45 7.26 2.76 16.38
N ALA A 46 7.45 2.84 17.70
CA ALA A 46 8.07 1.77 18.47
C ALA A 46 7.23 0.48 18.42
N GLU A 47 5.90 0.63 18.55
CA GLU A 47 4.94 -0.48 18.50
C GLU A 47 4.90 -1.12 17.11
N ILE A 48 4.83 -0.30 16.05
CA ILE A 48 4.85 -0.79 14.67
C ILE A 48 6.19 -1.48 14.35
N ILE A 49 7.32 -0.91 14.80
CA ILE A 49 8.64 -1.52 14.64
C ILE A 49 8.70 -2.88 15.36
N GLN A 50 8.15 -2.97 16.57
CA GLN A 50 8.11 -4.21 17.33
C GLN A 50 7.22 -5.26 16.64
N ASP A 51 6.04 -4.88 16.17
CA ASP A 51 5.13 -5.77 15.42
C ASP A 51 5.80 -6.31 14.15
N ILE A 52 6.39 -5.43 13.33
CA ILE A 52 7.11 -5.86 12.13
C ILE A 52 8.30 -6.75 12.51
N ASN A 53 9.08 -6.40 13.54
CA ASN A 53 10.21 -7.23 13.98
C ASN A 53 9.76 -8.63 14.42
N ASN A 54 8.62 -8.76 15.10
CA ASN A 54 8.07 -10.06 15.49
C ASN A 54 7.76 -10.94 14.26
N ILE A 55 7.42 -10.31 13.13
CA ILE A 55 7.11 -11.00 11.87
C ILE A 55 8.39 -11.38 11.10
N VAL A 56 9.38 -10.49 11.02
CA VAL A 56 10.50 -10.64 10.06
C VAL A 56 11.90 -10.75 10.67
N ALA A 57 12.12 -10.34 11.92
CA ALA A 57 13.46 -10.30 12.49
C ALA A 57 14.01 -11.71 12.74
N GLY A 58 15.29 -11.91 12.42
CA GLY A 58 15.98 -13.19 12.55
C GLY A 58 15.63 -14.23 11.48
N GLN A 59 14.59 -14.00 10.68
CA GLN A 59 14.21 -14.91 9.61
C GLN A 59 15.27 -14.91 8.49
N VAL A 60 15.49 -16.10 7.93
CA VAL A 60 16.48 -16.36 6.88
C VAL A 60 15.77 -16.96 5.67
N TRP A 61 15.97 -16.37 4.49
CA TRP A 61 15.35 -16.83 3.26
C TRP A 61 16.35 -16.97 2.13
N ASP A 62 16.12 -17.95 1.26
CA ASP A 62 16.90 -18.13 0.03
C ASP A 62 16.45 -17.12 -1.03
N VAL A 63 17.41 -16.34 -1.54
CA VAL A 63 17.16 -15.15 -2.38
C VAL A 63 17.90 -15.20 -3.71
N GLY A 64 18.39 -16.38 -4.09
CA GLY A 64 19.02 -16.63 -5.38
C GLY A 64 18.44 -17.89 -6.03
N ALA A 65 18.50 -17.96 -7.36
CA ALA A 65 17.98 -19.09 -8.14
C ALA A 65 18.62 -20.45 -7.77
N THR A 66 19.79 -20.44 -7.13
CA THR A 66 20.60 -21.63 -6.84
C THR A 66 20.83 -21.88 -5.35
N ASN A 67 20.04 -21.26 -4.44
CA ASN A 67 20.20 -21.35 -2.98
C ASN A 67 21.58 -20.94 -2.43
N LEU A 68 22.41 -20.29 -3.26
CA LEU A 68 23.76 -19.84 -2.88
C LEU A 68 23.77 -18.52 -2.09
N LYS A 69 22.60 -17.90 -1.92
CA LYS A 69 22.42 -16.61 -1.28
C LYS A 69 21.25 -16.69 -0.29
N LYS A 70 21.53 -16.37 0.97
CA LYS A 70 20.54 -16.30 2.04
C LYS A 70 20.46 -14.88 2.57
N LEU A 71 19.27 -14.29 2.57
CA LEU A 71 19.02 -13.00 3.22
C LEU A 71 18.54 -13.26 4.63
N GLU A 72 19.12 -12.56 5.58
CA GLU A 72 18.66 -12.48 6.95
C GLU A 72 18.25 -11.03 7.22
N ILE A 73 16.99 -10.81 7.61
CA ILE A 73 16.56 -9.51 8.15
C ILE A 73 16.95 -9.51 9.62
N LYS A 74 17.83 -8.60 10.00
CA LYS A 74 18.33 -8.52 11.38
C LYS A 74 17.34 -7.80 12.28
N GLU A 75 16.90 -6.65 11.82
CA GLU A 75 15.99 -5.78 12.56
C GLU A 75 15.42 -4.73 11.59
N VAL A 76 14.23 -4.25 11.92
CA VAL A 76 13.69 -2.98 11.48
C VAL A 76 14.35 -1.90 12.33
N LYS A 77 15.10 -1.00 11.69
CA LYS A 77 15.85 0.06 12.36
C LYS A 77 14.98 1.29 12.60
N ASN A 78 14.12 1.63 11.64
CA ASN A 78 13.30 2.82 11.73
C ASN A 78 12.05 2.70 10.85
N ILE A 79 11.00 3.41 11.22
CA ILE A 79 9.81 3.65 10.40
C ILE A 79 9.47 5.14 10.46
N SER A 80 9.00 5.68 9.35
CA SER A 80 8.60 7.09 9.23
C SER A 80 7.36 7.22 8.37
N PHE A 81 6.48 8.11 8.79
CA PHE A 81 5.28 8.47 8.05
C PHE A 81 5.43 9.90 7.58
N LYS A 82 5.08 10.13 6.31
CA LYS A 82 5.00 11.45 5.68
C LYS A 82 3.72 11.49 4.86
N GLY A 83 2.71 12.17 5.38
CA GLY A 83 1.32 11.99 4.99
C GLY A 83 0.93 10.52 5.05
N CYS A 84 0.31 10.03 3.97
CA CYS A 84 -0.06 8.62 3.82
C CYS A 84 1.09 7.73 3.29
N ARG A 85 2.31 8.25 3.08
CA ARG A 85 3.46 7.44 2.66
C ARG A 85 4.22 6.97 3.89
N VAL A 86 4.47 5.67 3.97
CA VAL A 86 5.31 5.06 4.99
C VAL A 86 6.66 4.68 4.39
N THR A 87 7.74 4.90 5.12
CA THR A 87 9.10 4.50 4.76
C THR A 87 9.72 3.75 5.91
N LEU A 88 10.24 2.57 5.61
CA LEU A 88 10.83 1.64 6.55
C LEU A 88 12.30 1.39 6.22
N GLU A 89 13.15 1.43 7.24
CA GLU A 89 14.56 1.12 7.15
C GLU A 89 14.84 -0.26 7.77
N LEU A 90 15.28 -1.21 6.96
CA LEU A 90 15.60 -2.58 7.37
C LEU A 90 17.10 -2.79 7.37
N LYS A 91 17.64 -3.37 8.44
CA LYS A 91 19.01 -3.85 8.48
C LYS A 91 19.06 -5.31 8.08
N VAL A 92 19.91 -5.61 7.10
CA VAL A 92 19.97 -6.95 6.50
C VAL A 92 21.39 -7.48 6.42
N LYS A 93 21.50 -8.81 6.40
CA LYS A 93 22.72 -9.55 6.13
C LYS A 93 22.49 -10.53 5.00
N LEU A 94 23.22 -10.38 3.91
CA LEU A 94 23.23 -11.33 2.80
C LEU A 94 24.39 -12.31 3.01
N LYS A 95 24.05 -13.53 3.42
CA LYS A 95 24.97 -14.66 3.47
C LYS A 95 25.17 -15.22 2.06
N ARG A 96 26.41 -15.48 1.67
CA ARG A 96 26.77 -15.99 0.35
C ARG A 96 27.71 -17.18 0.53
N LYS A 97 27.49 -18.27 -0.21
CA LYS A 97 28.36 -19.46 -0.12
C LYS A 97 29.74 -19.21 -0.73
N VAL A 98 29.78 -18.54 -1.88
CA VAL A 98 31.01 -18.37 -2.71
C VAL A 98 31.74 -17.05 -2.42
N ARG A 99 31.03 -16.00 -2.01
CA ARG A 99 31.61 -14.67 -1.77
C ARG A 99 31.48 -14.30 -0.30
N ARG A 100 32.26 -13.31 0.15
CA ARG A 100 32.14 -12.76 1.51
C ARG A 100 30.71 -12.28 1.79
N ASN A 101 30.24 -12.42 3.03
CA ASN A 101 28.94 -11.93 3.44
C ASN A 101 28.83 -10.41 3.21
N ALA A 102 27.63 -9.93 2.86
CA ALA A 102 27.33 -8.52 2.78
C ALA A 102 26.40 -8.12 3.92
N LYS A 103 26.57 -6.89 4.41
CA LYS A 103 25.64 -6.25 5.35
C LYS A 103 25.16 -4.96 4.73
N GLY A 104 24.01 -4.48 5.17
CA GLY A 104 23.53 -3.19 4.72
C GLY A 104 22.10 -2.92 5.10
N THR A 105 21.53 -1.98 4.36
CA THR A 105 20.21 -1.42 4.63
C THR A 105 19.33 -1.52 3.39
N ILE A 106 18.07 -1.93 3.59
CA ILE A 106 17.01 -1.87 2.58
C ILE A 106 16.00 -0.83 3.02
N ILE A 107 15.62 0.06 2.11
CA ILE A 107 14.56 1.05 2.32
C ILE A 107 13.32 0.56 1.56
N VAL A 108 12.24 0.35 2.28
CA VAL A 108 10.93 -0.08 1.74
C VAL A 108 9.95 1.06 1.93
N SER A 109 9.20 1.41 0.89
CA SER A 109 8.09 2.35 0.98
C SER A 109 6.76 1.64 0.81
N GLY A 110 5.70 2.24 1.35
CA GLY A 110 4.32 1.81 1.17
C GLY A 110 3.37 2.99 1.24
N THR A 111 2.11 2.75 0.93
CA THR A 111 1.03 3.74 1.04
C THR A 111 -0.04 3.23 2.00
N VAL A 112 -0.36 4.03 3.01
CA VAL A 112 -1.49 3.79 3.90
C VAL A 112 -2.79 3.96 3.11
N TYR A 113 -3.64 2.93 3.13
CA TYR A 113 -4.90 2.93 2.39
C TYR A 113 -6.13 2.71 3.26
N ASP A 114 -5.93 2.40 4.53
CA ASP A 114 -6.96 2.30 5.53
C ASP A 114 -6.34 2.63 6.88
N ALA A 115 -7.06 3.37 7.72
CA ALA A 115 -6.60 3.75 9.04
C ALA A 115 -7.80 4.01 9.94
N GLN A 116 -7.81 3.36 11.10
CA GLN A 116 -8.79 3.55 12.16
C GLN A 116 -8.06 4.12 13.37
N PHE A 117 -8.45 5.32 13.83
CA PHE A 117 -7.82 5.98 14.98
C PHE A 117 -8.67 5.92 16.26
N TYR A 118 -9.91 5.43 16.16
CA TYR A 118 -10.87 5.32 17.26
C TYR A 118 -11.32 3.87 17.45
N GLY A 119 -11.41 3.40 18.68
CA GLY A 119 -11.73 2.00 18.98
C GLY A 119 -10.51 1.10 18.70
N ASN A 120 -10.67 0.12 17.80
CA ASN A 120 -9.58 -0.77 17.38
C ASN A 120 -8.61 -0.03 16.46
N LYS A 121 -7.63 0.64 17.06
CA LYS A 121 -6.69 1.49 16.35
C LYS A 121 -5.75 0.66 15.47
N HIS A 122 -5.74 0.94 14.17
CA HIS A 122 -4.89 0.24 13.23
C HIS A 122 -4.60 1.04 11.96
N ILE A 123 -3.52 0.67 11.28
CA ILE A 123 -3.15 1.18 9.94
C ILE A 123 -2.93 -0.01 9.00
N LYS A 124 -3.46 0.08 7.77
CA LYS A 124 -3.17 -0.88 6.68
C LYS A 124 -2.36 -0.22 5.59
N ILE A 125 -1.34 -0.95 5.12
CA ILE A 125 -0.37 -0.49 4.12
C ILE A 125 -0.49 -1.35 2.87
N LYS A 126 -0.46 -0.70 1.69
CA LYS A 126 -0.42 -1.34 0.37
C LYS A 126 0.68 -0.74 -0.50
N ASN A 127 0.80 -1.28 -1.72
CA ASN A 127 1.75 -0.80 -2.73
C ASN A 127 3.20 -0.77 -2.20
N ALA A 128 3.57 -1.81 -1.45
CA ALA A 128 4.89 -1.93 -0.89
C ALA A 128 5.93 -2.06 -2.01
N SER A 129 6.99 -1.27 -1.96
CA SER A 129 8.08 -1.29 -2.94
C SER A 129 9.42 -1.02 -2.28
N VAL A 130 10.49 -1.59 -2.83
CA VAL A 130 11.85 -1.30 -2.34
C VAL A 130 12.39 -0.10 -3.09
N ASP A 131 12.53 1.02 -2.39
CA ASP A 131 13.04 2.27 -2.96
C ASP A 131 14.57 2.20 -3.14
N LYS A 132 15.27 1.57 -2.20
CA LYS A 132 16.73 1.59 -2.18
C LYS A 132 17.31 0.39 -1.48
N VAL A 133 18.42 -0.14 -2.02
CA VAL A 133 19.21 -1.19 -1.37
C VAL A 133 20.67 -0.74 -1.31
N ARG A 134 21.18 -0.61 -0.10
CA ARG A 134 22.57 -0.27 0.19
C ARG A 134 23.23 -1.46 0.85
N LEU A 135 23.82 -2.33 0.05
CA LEU A 135 24.55 -3.50 0.54
C LEU A 135 26.04 -3.32 0.27
N SER A 136 26.87 -3.64 1.24
CA SER A 136 28.32 -3.64 1.07
C SER A 136 28.72 -4.68 0.02
N LYS A 137 29.56 -4.32 -0.96
CA LYS A 137 30.26 -5.31 -1.82
C LYS A 137 29.28 -6.22 -2.60
N THR A 138 28.21 -5.64 -3.15
CA THR A 138 27.22 -6.34 -3.99
C THR A 138 26.87 -5.51 -5.22
N LEU A 139 26.78 -6.17 -6.37
CA LEU A 139 26.06 -5.68 -7.55
C LEU A 139 24.54 -5.80 -7.31
N ARG A 140 23.75 -4.95 -7.96
CA ARG A 140 22.28 -4.84 -7.82
C ARG A 140 21.64 -6.24 -7.79
N LEU A 141 20.74 -6.46 -6.83
CA LEU A 141 19.93 -7.69 -6.76
C LEU A 141 18.77 -7.54 -7.76
N GLY A 142 18.25 -8.64 -8.30
CA GLY A 142 17.19 -8.59 -9.31
C GLY A 142 15.87 -8.02 -8.77
N GLU A 143 15.02 -7.51 -9.64
CA GLU A 143 13.75 -6.87 -9.28
C GLU A 143 12.77 -7.78 -8.52
N ARG A 144 12.71 -9.07 -8.90
CA ARG A 144 11.88 -10.08 -8.20
C ARG A 144 12.20 -10.17 -6.71
N PHE A 145 13.48 -10.01 -6.35
CA PHE A 145 13.92 -10.02 -4.96
C PHE A 145 13.39 -8.78 -4.21
N TYR A 146 13.41 -7.63 -4.85
CA TYR A 146 12.91 -6.38 -4.26
C TYR A 146 11.41 -6.46 -3.95
N LYS A 147 10.60 -6.91 -4.90
CA LYS A 147 9.16 -7.09 -4.68
C LYS A 147 8.86 -8.10 -3.57
N TRP A 148 9.64 -9.17 -3.50
CA TRP A 148 9.48 -10.19 -2.46
C TRP A 148 9.80 -9.65 -1.06
N VAL A 149 10.89 -8.90 -0.87
CA VAL A 149 11.20 -8.27 0.43
C VAL A 149 10.08 -7.31 0.85
N ALA A 150 9.61 -6.46 -0.07
CA ALA A 150 8.54 -5.51 0.23
C ALA A 150 7.26 -6.21 0.72
N ASN A 151 6.82 -7.28 0.05
CA ASN A 151 5.63 -8.04 0.41
C ASN A 151 5.75 -8.80 1.74
N LYS A 152 6.97 -9.14 2.17
CA LYS A 152 7.18 -9.80 3.46
C LYS A 152 7.09 -8.85 4.64
N VAL A 153 7.51 -7.62 4.42
CA VAL A 153 7.61 -6.61 5.48
C VAL A 153 6.33 -5.80 5.59
N PHE A 154 5.65 -5.58 4.47
CA PHE A 154 4.28 -5.06 4.42
C PHE A 154 3.37 -6.09 3.72
N PRO A 155 2.88 -7.11 4.44
CA PRO A 155 1.94 -8.06 3.88
C PRO A 155 0.66 -7.34 3.46
N SER A 156 0.11 -7.71 2.31
CA SER A 156 -1.18 -7.19 1.85
C SER A 156 -2.25 -7.49 2.90
N ASN A 157 -2.96 -6.46 3.36
CA ASN A 157 -4.02 -6.52 4.36
C ASN A 157 -3.59 -6.79 5.82
N HIS A 158 -2.30 -6.66 6.16
CA HIS A 158 -1.89 -6.67 7.57
C HIS A 158 -2.31 -5.37 8.27
N GLU A 159 -2.83 -5.51 9.49
CA GLU A 159 -3.21 -4.40 10.37
C GLU A 159 -2.09 -4.15 11.37
N PHE A 160 -1.45 -2.99 11.26
CA PHE A 160 -0.43 -2.56 12.22
C PHE A 160 -1.10 -1.80 13.38
N PRO A 161 -0.84 -2.19 14.64
CA PRO A 161 -1.40 -1.48 15.79
C PRO A 161 -0.79 -0.08 15.90
N ILE A 162 -1.60 0.89 16.33
CA ILE A 162 -1.23 2.29 16.56
C ILE A 162 -1.89 2.91 17.79
#